data_AF-A0A7R9WHM3-F1
#
_entry.id   AF-A0A7R9WHM3-F1
#
_cell.length_a   1.000
_cell.length_b   1.000
_cell.length_c   1.000
_cell.angle_alpha   90.00
_cell.angle_beta   90.00
_cell.angle_gamma   90.00
#
_symmetry.space_group_name_H-M   'P 1'
#
loop_
_entity.id
_entity.type
_entity.pdbx_description
1 polymer ?
#
loop_
_entity_poly.entity_id
_entity_poly.type
_entity_poly.pdbx_seq_one_letter_code
_entity_poly.pdbx_strand_id
1 'polypeptide(L)'
;HLNNMAPNTGYAKGVNRGHKVEKLARSAKPSHKKGKKGKRTAMCREIAREVCGLSPYERRILDMIKTGGSAADKRIYKFAKKRLGSHKRALAKREDIKEVNAAQRARQAGA
;
A
#
# COMPACT_ATOMS: atom_id res chain seq x y z
N HIS A 1 -5.28 16.09 -9.54
CA HIS A 1 -6.59 15.41 -9.60
C HIS A 1 -7.63 16.46 -9.90
N LEU A 2 -7.77 16.77 -11.20
CA LEU A 2 -8.87 17.61 -11.69
C LEU A 2 -10.12 16.76 -11.52
N ASN A 3 -10.89 17.05 -10.48
CA ASN A 3 -12.18 16.42 -10.28
C ASN A 3 -13.09 16.91 -11.38
N ASN A 4 -13.28 16.06 -12.39
CA ASN A 4 -14.40 16.10 -13.31
C ASN A 4 -15.68 15.80 -12.50
N MET A 5 -16.14 16.79 -11.75
CA MET A 5 -17.39 16.72 -11.00
C MET A 5 -18.33 17.69 -11.69
N ALA A 6 -19.41 17.18 -12.25
CA ALA A 6 -20.44 18.00 -12.88
C ALA A 6 -20.82 19.18 -11.96
N PRO A 7 -21.07 20.38 -12.53
CA PRO A 7 -21.40 21.55 -11.74
C PRO A 7 -22.61 21.27 -10.84
N ASN A 8 -22.64 21.91 -9.68
CA ASN A 8 -23.78 21.75 -8.78
C ASN A 8 -25.06 22.17 -9.50
N THR A 9 -26.15 21.41 -9.36
CA THR A 9 -27.37 21.58 -10.17
C THR A 9 -28.26 22.72 -9.70
N GLY A 10 -28.01 23.30 -8.52
CA GLY A 10 -28.88 24.30 -7.91
C GLY A 10 -30.06 23.70 -7.13
N TYR A 11 -30.27 22.38 -7.19
CA TYR A 11 -31.32 21.71 -6.42
C TYR A 11 -30.93 21.55 -4.94
N ALA A 12 -31.92 21.51 -4.05
CA ALA A 12 -31.70 21.33 -2.60
C ALA A 12 -31.34 19.89 -2.20
N LYS A 13 -31.63 18.90 -3.05
CA LYS A 13 -31.42 17.46 -2.85
C LYS A 13 -30.84 16.82 -4.12
N GLY A 14 -30.18 15.66 -3.99
CA GLY A 14 -29.49 14.96 -5.10
C GLY A 14 -27.96 15.01 -5.01
N VAL A 15 -27.28 14.24 -5.87
CA VAL A 15 -25.82 14.01 -5.81
C VAL A 15 -25.00 15.29 -6.00
N ASN A 16 -25.40 16.15 -6.94
CA ASN A 16 -24.73 17.43 -7.24
C ASN A 16 -25.52 18.62 -6.69
N ARG A 17 -26.22 18.45 -5.58
CA ARG A 17 -27.04 19.52 -4.98
C ARG A 17 -26.19 20.69 -4.50
N GLY A 18 -26.86 21.82 -4.29
CA GLY A 18 -26.27 23.05 -3.76
C GLY A 18 -26.11 24.13 -4.81
N HIS A 19 -25.67 25.30 -4.36
CA HIS A 19 -25.55 26.48 -5.21
C HIS A 19 -24.52 26.26 -6.32
N LYS A 20 -24.84 26.75 -7.52
CA LYS A 20 -23.98 26.75 -8.71
C LYS A 20 -22.81 27.69 -8.44
N VAL A 21 -21.64 27.13 -8.17
CA VAL A 21 -20.40 27.89 -7.92
C VAL A 21 -19.28 27.29 -8.77
N GLU A 22 -18.49 28.15 -9.40
CA GLU A 22 -17.25 27.78 -10.08
C GLU A 22 -16.17 27.42 -9.06
N LYS A 23 -15.74 26.15 -9.04
CA LYS A 23 -14.75 25.66 -8.06
C LYS A 23 -13.34 26.03 -8.49
N LEU A 24 -12.67 26.86 -7.70
CA LEU A 24 -11.26 27.20 -7.90
C LEU A 24 -10.35 25.99 -7.64
N ALA A 25 -9.36 25.79 -8.51
CA ALA A 25 -8.32 24.79 -8.32
C ALA A 25 -7.37 25.22 -7.17
N ARG A 26 -7.55 24.64 -5.98
CA ARG A 26 -6.71 24.95 -4.82
C ARG A 26 -5.43 24.11 -4.85
N SER A 27 -4.30 24.74 -4.56
CA SER A 27 -3.05 24.02 -4.34
C SER A 27 -3.14 23.12 -3.11
N ALA A 28 -2.52 21.94 -3.16
CA ALA A 28 -2.54 21.00 -2.05
C ALA A 28 -1.73 21.56 -0.88
N LYS A 29 -2.37 21.71 0.29
CA LYS A 29 -1.72 22.17 1.53
C LYS A 29 -0.52 21.29 1.89
N PRO A 30 0.60 21.85 2.39
CA PRO A 30 1.76 21.08 2.82
C PRO A 30 1.42 19.98 3.84
N SER A 31 0.43 20.20 4.72
CA SER A 31 -0.04 19.20 5.69
C SER A 31 -0.56 17.91 5.03
N HIS A 32 -1.14 17.98 3.83
CA HIS A 32 -1.55 16.81 3.05
C HIS A 32 -0.38 16.01 2.47
N LYS A 33 0.85 16.54 2.49
CA LYS A 33 2.06 15.83 2.04
C LYS A 33 2.68 14.96 3.14
N LYS A 34 2.21 15.05 4.39
CA LYS A 34 2.70 14.22 5.51
C LYS A 34 2.51 12.73 5.18
N GLY A 35 3.56 11.94 5.36
CA GLY A 35 3.56 10.49 5.10
C GLY A 35 4.05 10.06 3.70
N LYS A 36 4.29 11.01 2.78
CA LYS A 36 4.91 10.68 1.48
C LYS A 36 6.36 10.20 1.65
N LYS A 37 6.74 9.16 0.92
CA LYS A 37 8.10 8.61 0.90
C LYS A 37 9.00 9.54 0.08
N GLY A 38 9.98 10.18 0.73
CA GLY A 38 11.04 10.96 0.05
C GLY A 38 12.22 10.08 -0.39
N LYS A 39 13.07 10.57 -1.31
CA LYS A 39 14.25 9.84 -1.83
C LYS A 39 15.20 9.39 -0.71
N ARG A 40 15.58 10.31 0.19
CA ARG A 40 16.44 10.00 1.34
C ARG A 40 15.84 8.91 2.25
N THR A 41 14.56 9.04 2.60
CA THR A 41 13.87 8.07 3.45
C THR A 41 13.73 6.70 2.77
N ALA A 42 13.64 6.65 1.43
CA ALA A 42 13.65 5.40 0.68
C ALA A 42 14.97 4.66 0.87
N MET A 43 16.08 5.35 0.57
CA MET A 43 17.44 4.82 0.71
C MET A 43 17.71 4.32 2.14
N CYS A 44 17.39 5.12 3.17
CA CYS A 44 17.59 4.68 4.56
C CYS A 44 16.78 3.42 4.91
N ARG A 45 15.55 3.28 4.39
CA ARG A 45 14.71 2.09 4.65
C ARG A 45 15.21 0.86 3.92
N GLU A 46 15.83 1.02 2.76
CA GLU A 46 16.45 -0.08 2.00
C GLU A 46 17.68 -0.61 2.75
N ILE A 47 18.57 0.29 3.18
CA ILE A 47 19.75 -0.07 4.00
C ILE A 47 19.34 -0.78 5.29
N ALA A 48 18.34 -0.25 6.02
CA ALA A 48 17.88 -0.87 7.27
C ALA A 48 17.30 -2.29 7.06
N ARG A 49 16.62 -2.53 5.93
CA ARG A 49 16.10 -3.86 5.58
C ARG A 49 17.20 -4.84 5.22
N GLU A 50 18.26 -4.38 4.58
CA GLU A 50 19.42 -5.19 4.24
C GLU A 50 20.17 -5.64 5.51
N VAL A 51 20.43 -4.71 6.43
CA VAL A 51 21.18 -4.99 7.67
C VAL A 51 20.36 -5.83 8.65
N CYS A 52 19.11 -5.46 8.93
CA CYS A 52 18.30 -6.15 9.95
C CYS A 52 17.63 -7.42 9.43
N GLY A 53 17.49 -7.57 8.11
CA GLY A 53 16.77 -8.68 7.48
C GLY A 53 15.27 -8.71 7.80
N LEU A 54 14.66 -9.89 7.58
CA LEU A 54 13.24 -10.14 7.83
C LEU A 54 13.00 -10.58 9.28
N SER A 55 11.93 -10.06 9.88
CA SER A 55 11.46 -10.52 11.20
C SER A 55 10.92 -11.96 11.16
N PRO A 56 10.79 -12.67 12.30
CA PRO A 56 10.34 -14.05 12.33
C PRO A 56 8.96 -14.29 11.70
N TYR A 57 8.02 -13.35 11.88
CA TYR A 57 6.69 -13.48 11.27
C TYR A 57 6.70 -13.19 9.77
N GLU A 58 7.60 -12.33 9.29
CA GLU A 58 7.78 -12.04 7.85
C GLU A 58 8.45 -13.21 7.15
N ARG A 59 9.42 -13.85 7.79
CA ARG A 59 10.06 -15.08 7.30
C ARG A 59 9.04 -16.20 7.13
N ARG A 60 8.17 -16.43 8.13
CA ARG A 60 7.09 -17.43 8.02
C ARG A 60 6.11 -17.11 6.88
N ILE A 61 5.85 -15.83 6.60
CA ILE A 61 5.02 -15.44 5.43
C ILE A 61 5.74 -15.79 4.12
N LEU A 62 7.04 -15.51 4.03
CA LEU A 62 7.86 -15.87 2.88
C LEU A 62 7.87 -17.39 2.65
N ASP A 63 8.01 -18.19 3.69
CA ASP A 63 7.98 -19.65 3.59
C ASP A 63 6.62 -20.14 3.07
N MET A 64 5.51 -19.60 3.61
CA MET A 64 4.17 -19.91 3.11
C MET A 64 3.97 -19.53 1.64
N ILE A 65 4.63 -18.47 1.16
CA ILE A 65 4.63 -18.06 -0.24
C ILE A 65 5.44 -19.04 -1.09
N LYS A 66 6.59 -19.50 -0.61
CA LYS A 66 7.48 -20.44 -1.32
C LYS A 66 6.87 -21.84 -1.46
N THR A 67 6.20 -22.35 -0.42
CA THR A 67 5.58 -23.69 -0.46
C THR A 67 4.48 -23.81 -1.51
N GLY A 68 3.81 -22.72 -1.88
CA GLY A 68 2.84 -22.69 -2.98
C GLY A 68 1.54 -23.47 -2.73
N GLY A 69 0.51 -23.20 -3.55
CA GLY A 69 -0.79 -23.90 -3.55
C GLY A 69 -2.00 -22.97 -3.64
N SER A 70 -3.14 -23.48 -4.14
CA SER A 70 -4.37 -22.70 -4.43
C SER A 70 -4.97 -22.00 -3.21
N ALA A 71 -4.70 -22.53 -1.99
CA ALA A 71 -5.18 -21.98 -0.72
C ALA A 71 -4.13 -21.18 0.07
N ALA A 72 -2.93 -20.93 -0.50
CA ALA A 72 -1.84 -20.27 0.22
C ALA A 72 -2.16 -18.80 0.57
N ASP A 73 -2.75 -18.04 -0.35
CA ASP A 73 -3.02 -16.61 -0.14
C ASP A 73 -4.00 -16.34 1.01
N LYS A 74 -5.03 -17.18 1.18
CA LYS A 74 -6.00 -17.06 2.28
C LYS A 74 -5.34 -17.39 3.62
N ARG A 75 -4.46 -18.39 3.66
CA ARG A 75 -3.69 -18.75 4.87
C ARG A 75 -2.70 -17.65 5.26
N ILE A 76 -1.97 -17.10 4.29
CA ILE A 76 -1.05 -15.97 4.49
C ILE A 76 -1.82 -14.76 5.05
N TYR A 77 -2.94 -14.40 4.42
CA TYR A 77 -3.78 -13.29 4.89
C TYR A 77 -4.26 -13.50 6.32
N LYS A 78 -4.76 -14.70 6.67
CA LYS A 78 -5.23 -14.99 8.04
C LYS A 78 -4.10 -14.91 9.05
N PHE A 79 -2.92 -15.42 8.71
CA PHE A 79 -1.74 -15.30 9.58
C PHE A 79 -1.29 -13.84 9.75
N ALA A 80 -1.16 -13.10 8.66
CA ALA A 80 -0.78 -11.69 8.67
C ALA A 80 -1.80 -10.83 9.44
N LYS A 81 -3.11 -11.10 9.30
CA LYS A 81 -4.16 -10.41 10.05
C LYS A 81 -4.08 -10.72 11.54
N LYS A 82 -3.79 -11.96 11.94
CA LYS A 82 -3.58 -12.33 13.36
C LYS A 82 -2.38 -11.60 13.97
N ARG A 83 -1.35 -11.28 13.18
CA ARG A 83 -0.15 -10.55 13.64
C ARG A 83 -0.27 -9.03 13.60
N LEU A 84 -0.93 -8.47 12.58
CA LEU A 84 -1.00 -7.02 12.32
C LEU A 84 -2.34 -6.36 12.72
N GLY A 85 -3.37 -7.16 13.01
CA GLY A 85 -4.68 -6.74 13.50
C GLY A 85 -5.69 -6.36 12.41
N SER A 86 -5.28 -5.65 11.35
CA SER A 86 -6.23 -5.09 10.36
C SER A 86 -6.10 -5.67 8.95
N HIS A 87 -7.21 -5.62 8.20
CA HIS A 87 -7.30 -6.14 6.83
C HIS A 87 -6.32 -5.45 5.87
N LYS A 88 -6.33 -4.12 5.83
CA LYS A 88 -5.48 -3.33 4.92
C LYS A 88 -4.00 -3.56 5.18
N ARG A 89 -3.59 -3.65 6.45
CA ARG A 89 -2.19 -3.93 6.83
C ARG A 89 -1.76 -5.34 6.45
N ALA A 90 -2.65 -6.33 6.63
CA ALA A 90 -2.38 -7.71 6.25
C ALA A 90 -2.19 -7.86 4.73
N LEU A 91 -3.03 -7.20 3.92
CA LEU A 91 -2.87 -7.19 2.47
C LEU A 91 -1.57 -6.49 2.05
N ALA A 92 -1.31 -5.29 2.58
CA ALA A 92 -0.08 -4.57 2.28
C ALA A 92 1.17 -5.40 2.63
N LYS A 93 1.19 -6.05 3.79
CA LYS A 93 2.32 -6.91 4.18
C LYS A 93 2.45 -8.14 3.29
N ARG A 94 1.35 -8.72 2.83
CA ARG A 94 1.40 -9.84 1.88
C ARG A 94 2.07 -9.40 0.57
N GLU A 95 1.66 -8.27 0.01
CA GLU A 95 2.25 -7.74 -1.23
C GLU A 95 3.72 -7.37 -1.03
N ASP A 96 4.08 -6.71 0.07
CA ASP A 96 5.48 -6.42 0.42
C ASP A 96 6.35 -7.68 0.39
N ILE A 97 5.89 -8.80 0.96
CA ILE A 97 6.69 -10.04 1.00
C ILE A 97 6.70 -10.75 -0.37
N LYS A 98 5.64 -10.63 -1.17
CA LYS A 98 5.64 -11.11 -2.56
C LYS A 98 6.69 -10.37 -3.39
N GLU A 99 6.79 -9.04 -3.24
CA GLU A 99 7.83 -8.24 -3.89
C GLU A 99 9.24 -8.66 -3.45
N VAL A 100 9.44 -8.89 -2.15
CA VAL A 100 10.72 -9.39 -1.61
C VAL A 100 11.08 -10.76 -2.22
N ASN A 101 10.12 -11.68 -2.34
CA ASN A 101 10.35 -13.00 -2.95
C ASN A 101 10.71 -12.87 -4.44
N ALA A 102 10.02 -11.99 -5.17
CA ALA A 102 10.32 -11.73 -6.59
C ALA A 102 11.73 -11.14 -6.77
N ALA A 103 12.10 -10.16 -5.94
CA ALA A 103 13.44 -9.58 -5.95
C ALA A 103 14.53 -10.61 -5.60
N GLN A 104 14.27 -11.50 -4.62
CA GLN A 104 15.20 -12.59 -4.30
C GLN A 104 15.39 -13.55 -5.47
N ARG A 105 14.31 -13.96 -6.14
CA ARG A 105 14.38 -14.82 -7.33
C ARG A 105 15.12 -14.15 -8.49
N ALA A 106 14.87 -12.86 -8.73
CA ALA A 106 15.56 -12.11 -9.78
C ALA A 106 17.07 -12.01 -9.52
N ARG A 107 17.48 -11.78 -8.27
CA ARG A 107 18.91 -11.81 -7.89
C ARG A 107 19.53 -13.19 -8.09
N GLN A 108 18.81 -14.26 -7.77
CA GLN A 108 19.29 -15.64 -7.94
C GLN A 108 19.40 -16.05 -9.41
N ALA A 109 18.59 -15.50 -10.30
CA ALA A 109 18.63 -15.80 -11.73
C ALA A 109 19.69 -14.99 -12.50
N GLY A 110 20.17 -13.88 -11.94
CA GLY A 110 21.22 -13.03 -12.52
C GLY A 110 22.61 -13.24 -11.92
N ALA A 111 22.74 -14.18 -10.98
CA ALA A 111 24.00 -14.68 -10.43
C ALA A 111 24.28 -16.06 -11.02
#